data_AF-A0A1F5NU42-F1
#
_entry.id   AF-A0A1F5NU42-F1
#
_cell.length_a   1.000
_cell.length_b   1.000
_cell.length_c   1.000
_cell.angle_alpha   90.00
_cell.angle_beta   90.00
_cell.angle_gamma   90.00
#
_symmetry.space_group_name_H-M   'P 1'
#
loop_
_entity.id
_entity.type
_entity.pdbx_description
1 polymer ?
#
loop_
_entity_poly.entity_id
_entity_poly.type
_entity_poly.pdbx_seq_one_letter_code
_entity_poly.pdbx_strand_id
1 'polypeptide(L)' 'MITITIPKKIEKELKTASRHLGLSWEDFLTSAVLYYLQILEKKIELKKEIETWEKTSDSDLMKFEKSI' A
#
# COMPACT_ATOMS: atom_id res chain seq x y z
N MET A 1 -6.20 -18.37 -14.61
CA MET A 1 -6.48 -18.31 -13.15
C MET A 1 -5.14 -18.33 -12.45
N ILE A 2 -4.85 -17.32 -11.61
CA ILE A 2 -3.64 -17.32 -10.77
C ILE A 2 -4.03 -18.05 -9.48
N THR A 3 -3.32 -19.11 -9.13
CA THR A 3 -3.58 -19.88 -7.92
C THR A 3 -2.70 -19.36 -6.80
N ILE A 4 -3.30 -18.83 -5.74
CA ILE A 4 -2.57 -18.35 -4.55
C ILE A 4 -2.81 -19.37 -3.43
N THR A 5 -1.73 -19.93 -2.91
CA THR A 5 -1.81 -20.89 -1.79
C THR A 5 -1.89 -20.14 -0.48
N ILE A 6 -3.05 -20.16 0.17
CA ILE A 6 -3.27 -19.55 1.48
C ILE A 6 -3.06 -20.63 2.56
N PRO A 7 -2.26 -20.39 3.60
CA PRO A 7 -2.14 -21.32 4.73
C PRO A 7 -3.50 -21.60 5.37
N LYS A 8 -3.80 -22.88 5.67
CA LYS A 8 -5.11 -23.32 6.22
C LYS A 8 -5.58 -22.54 7.46
N LYS A 9 -4.64 -22.13 8.32
CA LYS A 9 -4.94 -21.33 9.51
C LYS A 9 -5.55 -19.98 9.14
N ILE A 10 -4.92 -19.30 8.19
CA ILE A 10 -5.34 -17.98 7.71
C ILE A 10 -6.65 -18.10 6.91
N GLU A 11 -6.80 -19.13 6.09
CA GLU A 11 -8.02 -19.38 5.34
C GLU A 11 -9.26 -19.48 6.25
N LYS A 12 -9.12 -20.13 7.42
CA LYS A 12 -10.22 -20.24 8.40
C LYS A 12 -10.62 -18.87 8.95
N GLU A 13 -9.65 -18.03 9.27
CA GLU A 13 -9.89 -16.68 9.79
C GLU A 13 -10.55 -15.80 8.72
N LEU A 14 -10.04 -15.85 7.49
CA LEU A 14 -10.61 -15.12 6.36
C LEU A 14 -12.06 -15.56 6.07
N LYS A 15 -12.35 -16.88 6.09
CA LYS A 15 -13.72 -17.38 5.90
C LYS A 15 -14.66 -16.93 7.00
N THR A 16 -14.15 -16.83 8.23
CA THR A 16 -14.92 -16.31 9.37
C THR A 16 -15.22 -14.83 9.20
N ALA A 17 -14.22 -14.04 8.78
CA ALA A 17 -14.37 -12.62 8.49
C ALA A 17 -15.35 -12.36 7.33
N SER A 18 -15.22 -13.09 6.22
CA SER A 18 -16.14 -13.01 5.08
C SER A 18 -17.59 -13.27 5.50
N ARG A 19 -17.84 -14.33 6.30
CA ARG A 19 -19.17 -14.61 6.85
C ARG A 19 -19.68 -13.53 7.78
N HIS A 20 -18.82 -13.01 8.66
CA HIS A 20 -19.18 -11.95 9.60
C HIS A 20 -19.59 -10.65 8.87
N LEU A 21 -18.91 -10.34 7.77
CA LEU A 21 -19.19 -9.18 6.92
C LEU A 21 -20.33 -9.42 5.93
N GLY A 22 -20.87 -10.64 5.84
CA GLY A 22 -21.94 -10.99 4.89
C GLY A 22 -21.51 -10.94 3.42
N LEU A 23 -20.22 -11.09 3.14
CA LEU A 23 -19.66 -11.03 1.79
C LEU A 23 -19.38 -12.43 1.24
N SER A 24 -19.52 -12.60 -0.08
CA SER A 24 -19.05 -13.80 -0.78
C SER A 24 -17.53 -13.94 -0.60
N TRP A 25 -17.02 -15.15 -0.74
CA TRP A 25 -15.59 -15.41 -0.57
C TRP A 25 -14.77 -14.67 -1.63
N GLU A 26 -15.23 -14.68 -2.87
CA GLU A 26 -14.61 -14.03 -4.02
C GLU A 26 -14.62 -12.51 -3.85
N ASP A 27 -15.75 -11.92 -3.48
CA ASP A 27 -15.87 -10.46 -3.31
C ASP A 27 -15.04 -9.97 -2.12
N PHE A 28 -15.03 -10.73 -1.02
CA PHE A 28 -14.22 -10.43 0.15
C PHE A 28 -12.72 -10.40 -0.18
N LEU A 29 -12.21 -11.44 -0.84
CA LEU A 29 -10.80 -11.50 -1.23
C LEU A 29 -10.44 -10.41 -2.23
N THR A 30 -11.29 -10.20 -3.24
CA THR A 30 -11.06 -9.17 -4.26
C THR A 30 -11.00 -7.79 -3.63
N SER A 31 -11.96 -7.48 -2.76
CA SER A 31 -12.02 -6.20 -2.06
C SER A 31 -10.82 -6.00 -1.12
N ALA A 32 -10.41 -7.04 -0.40
CA ALA A 32 -9.25 -6.98 0.49
C ALA A 32 -7.95 -6.69 -0.28
N VAL A 33 -7.76 -7.35 -1.43
CA VAL A 33 -6.58 -7.15 -2.29
C VAL A 33 -6.58 -5.74 -2.89
N LEU A 34 -7.71 -5.29 -3.43
CA LEU A 34 -7.83 -3.94 -4.01
C LEU A 34 -7.57 -2.86 -2.96
N TYR A 35 -8.13 -3.03 -1.77
CA TYR A 35 -7.91 -2.09 -0.67
C TYR A 35 -6.43 -2.00 -0.28
N TYR A 36 -5.76 -3.15 -0.15
CA TYR A 36 -4.34 -3.16 0.19
C TYR A 36 -3.47 -2.57 -0.92
N LEU A 37 -3.81 -2.84 -2.19
CA LEU A 37 -3.11 -2.25 -3.34
C LEU A 37 -3.17 -0.72 -3.33
N GLN A 38 -4.36 -0.15 -3.08
CA GLN A 38 -4.52 1.31 -2.98
C GLN A 38 -3.66 1.92 -1.85
N ILE A 39 -3.53 1.22 -0.72
CA ILE A 39 -2.68 1.67 0.38
C ILE A 39 -1.21 1.64 -0.03
N LEU A 40 -0.77 0.59 -0.73
CA LEU A 40 0.61 0.47 -1.21
C LEU A 40 0.95 1.59 -2.20
N GLU A 41 0.06 1.87 -3.15
CA GLU A 41 0.25 2.94 -4.13
C GLU A 41 0.44 4.30 -3.45
N LYS A 42 -0.44 4.64 -2.50
CA LYS A 42 -0.33 5.88 -1.72
C LYS A 42 0.98 5.97 -0.94
N LYS A 43 1.44 4.86 -0.36
CA LYS A 43 2.73 4.84 0.36
C LYS A 43 3.92 5.06 -0.57
N ILE A 44 3.88 4.49 -1.78
CA ILE A 44 4.92 4.68 -2.78
C ILE A 44 4.94 6.13 -3.26
N GLU A 45 3.78 6.72 -3.51
CA GLU A 45 3.64 8.12 -3.91
C GLU A 45 4.19 9.05 -2.83
N LEU A 46 3.79 8.87 -1.58
CA LEU A 46 4.32 9.64 -0.45
C LEU A 46 5.83 9.53 -0.32
N LYS A 47 6.39 8.32 -0.51
CA LYS A 47 7.84 8.11 -0.49
C LYS A 47 8.54 8.91 -1.60
N LYS A 48 8.01 8.87 -2.83
CA LYS A 48 8.56 9.63 -3.96
C LYS A 48 8.48 11.14 -3.73
N GLU A 49 7.40 11.59 -3.12
CA GLU A 49 7.25 12.99 -2.74
C GLU A 49 8.37 13.37 -1.76
N ILE A 50 8.53 12.66 -0.65
CA ILE A 50 9.59 12.92 0.33
C ILE A 50 10.99 12.96 -0.32
N GLU A 51 11.32 11.98 -1.16
CA GLU A 51 12.60 11.95 -1.88
C GLU A 51 12.80 13.17 -2.80
N THR A 52 11.71 13.71 -3.34
CA THR A 52 11.74 14.93 -4.18
C THR A 52 11.96 16.17 -3.32
N TRP A 53 11.29 16.25 -2.17
CA TRP A 53 11.46 17.33 -1.19
C TRP A 53 12.90 17.39 -0.66
N GLU A 54 13.49 16.24 -0.33
CA GLU A 54 14.90 16.16 0.12
C GLU A 54 15.85 16.70 -0.95
N LYS A 55 15.76 16.20 -2.19
CA LYS A 55 16.62 16.66 -3.29
C LYS A 55 16.48 18.14 -3.60
N THR A 56 15.25 18.65 -3.53
CA THR A 56 14.98 20.07 -3.79
C THR A 56 15.55 20.93 -2.67
N SER A 57 15.36 20.50 -1.42
CA SER A 57 15.89 21.18 -0.23
C SER A 57 17.42 21.24 -0.26
N ASP A 58 18.08 20.13 -0.62
CA ASP A 58 19.55 20.10 -0.76
C ASP A 58 20.03 21.06 -1.84
N SER A 59 19.37 21.07 -3.01
CA SER A 59 19.68 21.99 -4.10
C SER A 59 19.53 23.46 -3.68
N ASP A 60 18.43 23.78 -3.00
CA ASP A 60 18.13 25.15 -2.59
C ASP A 60 19.04 25.63 -1.45
N LEU A 61 19.42 24.74 -0.53
CA LEU A 61 20.46 25.00 0.46
C LEU A 61 21.80 25.32 -0.21
N MET A 62 22.24 24.51 -1.17
CA MET A 62 23.49 24.77 -1.90
C MET A 62 23.47 26.10 -2.68
N LYS A 63 22.31 26.53 -3.21
CA LYS A 63 22.18 27.84 -3.86
C LYS A 63 22.24 28.97 -2.85
N PHE A 64 21.58 28.81 -1.70
CA PHE A 64 21.61 29.78 -0.61
C PHE A 64 23.04 29.98 -0.10
N GLU A 65 23.77 28.91 0.19
CA GLU A 65 25.16 28.96 0.65
C GLU A 65 26.10 29.64 -0.36
N LYS A 66 25.83 29.52 -1.66
CA LYS A 66 26.60 30.23 -2.71
C LYS A 66 26.24 31.71 -2.87
N SER A 67 25.12 32.14 -2.29
CA SER A 67 24.61 33.51 -2.38
C SER A 67 24.98 34.39 -1.18
N ILE A 68 25.65 33.83 -0.17
CA ILE A 68 26.28 34.49 0.98
C ILE A 68 27.78 34.62 0.72
#